data_AF-A0AAN7WFS4-F1
#
_entry.id   AF-A0AAN7WFS4-F1
#
_cell.length_a   1.000
_cell.length_b   1.000
_cell.length_c   1.000
_cell.angle_alpha   90.00
_cell.angle_beta   90.00
_cell.angle_gamma   90.00
#
_symmetry.space_group_name_H-M   'P 1'
#
loop_
_entity.id
_entity.type
_entity.pdbx_description
1 polymer ?
#
loop_
_entity_poly.entity_id
_entity_poly.type
_entity_poly.pdbx_seq_one_letter_code
_entity_poly.pdbx_strand_id
1 'polypeptide(L)'
;MATKRPHESAAIHPSRQDQVPAEPSRKRQRKEAGRPAHITGPSFKKAHTVHDLKANIRSLRRLLSNPVDKLPATVRVEKERALRTAESELAETEKAKSRSEVIGKWHKVRFFERQKAGKRVRRLRKEVKSGEEVGEKLREAEVDVAYAVYFPLEREYVPLFARKLRKVEGGEDAEAPEAEGAYERLGDMEMWETVRKCMEDGTLEALRNGKLTGDGHTLTKEDQMSSVPAHPARQPVKKRPKPAPKPIEGNRRERRKAAEVAKAESEEDSDGGFFE
;
A
#
# COMPACT_ATOMS: atom_id res chain seq x y z
N MET A 1 31.91 -30.10 4.48
CA MET A 1 31.15 -29.42 5.56
C MET A 1 32.10 -28.49 6.30
N ALA A 2 32.10 -27.18 6.00
CA ALA A 2 32.95 -26.22 6.69
C ALA A 2 32.22 -25.69 7.93
N THR A 3 32.74 -25.98 9.12
CA THR A 3 32.20 -25.48 10.39
C THR A 3 32.70 -24.05 10.61
N LYS A 4 31.77 -23.10 10.85
CA LYS A 4 32.09 -21.74 11.26
C LYS A 4 32.82 -21.81 12.62
N ARG A 5 34.06 -21.30 12.68
CA ARG A 5 34.74 -21.06 13.96
C ARG A 5 33.95 -20.01 14.77
N PRO A 6 33.67 -20.23 16.06
CA PRO A 6 33.08 -19.20 16.89
C PRO A 6 34.09 -18.05 17.02
N HIS A 7 33.60 -16.82 16.91
CA HIS A 7 34.40 -15.64 17.20
C HIS A 7 34.59 -15.60 18.72
N GLU A 8 35.84 -15.64 19.18
CA GLU A 8 36.19 -15.36 20.57
C GLU A 8 35.89 -13.87 20.82
N SER A 9 34.74 -13.61 21.42
CA SER A 9 34.47 -12.30 22.01
C SER A 9 35.41 -12.14 23.19
N ALA A 10 36.51 -11.41 22.97
CA ALA A 10 37.38 -10.78 23.96
C ALA A 10 37.30 -11.39 25.37
N ALA A 11 37.86 -12.58 25.55
CA ALA A 11 38.08 -13.13 26.88
C ALA A 11 39.22 -12.35 27.54
N ILE A 12 38.85 -11.26 28.22
CA ILE A 12 39.77 -10.55 29.11
C ILE A 12 40.21 -11.54 30.18
N HIS A 13 41.53 -11.75 30.30
CA HIS A 13 42.11 -12.64 31.30
C HIS A 13 41.67 -12.21 32.72
N PRO A 14 41.31 -13.14 33.62
CA PRO A 14 40.67 -12.83 34.92
C PRO A 14 41.48 -11.85 35.79
N SER A 15 42.81 -11.83 35.65
CA SER A 15 43.68 -10.90 36.37
C SER A 15 43.62 -9.43 35.91
N ARG A 16 42.95 -9.14 34.79
CA ARG A 16 42.81 -7.78 34.23
C ARG A 16 41.38 -7.25 34.31
N GLN A 17 40.47 -8.01 34.90
CA GLN A 17 39.05 -7.67 34.95
C GLN A 17 38.77 -6.43 35.81
N ASP A 18 39.54 -6.23 36.89
CA ASP A 18 39.42 -5.08 37.79
C ASP A 18 39.97 -3.77 37.23
N GLN A 19 40.74 -3.84 36.14
CA GLN A 19 41.33 -2.66 35.48
C GLN A 19 40.49 -2.15 34.29
N VAL A 20 39.41 -2.87 33.93
CA VAL A 20 38.51 -2.46 32.85
C VAL A 20 37.42 -1.57 33.46
N PRO A 21 37.33 -0.28 33.07
CA PRO A 21 36.23 0.58 33.52
C PRO A 21 34.90 -0.06 33.14
N ALA A 22 33.97 -0.16 34.09
CA ALA A 22 32.64 -0.68 33.82
C ALA A 22 31.99 0.15 32.70
N GLU A 23 31.83 -0.41 31.50
CA GLU A 23 31.12 0.29 30.44
C GLU A 23 29.70 0.57 30.93
N PRO A 24 29.20 1.81 30.85
CA PRO A 24 27.84 2.10 31.24
C PRO A 24 26.93 1.24 30.36
N SER A 25 26.27 0.26 30.99
CA SER A 25 25.27 -0.58 30.35
C SER A 25 24.32 0.35 29.61
N ARG A 26 24.41 0.37 28.27
CA ARG A 26 23.44 1.05 27.41
C ARG A 26 22.15 0.23 27.48
N LYS A 27 21.49 0.22 28.65
CA LYS A 27 20.07 -0.05 28.74
C LYS A 27 19.46 0.90 27.71
N ARG A 28 18.92 0.32 26.64
CA ARG A 28 18.15 1.04 25.63
C ARG A 28 17.05 1.78 26.39
N GLN A 29 17.29 3.04 26.77
CA GLN A 29 16.23 3.98 27.12
C GLN A 29 15.47 4.21 25.82
N ARG A 30 14.53 3.31 25.59
CA ARG A 30 13.78 3.15 24.36
C ARG A 30 12.73 4.25 24.33
N LYS A 31 13.09 5.42 23.79
CA LYS A 31 12.16 6.34 23.09
C LYS A 31 10.83 6.70 23.80
N GLU A 32 10.75 6.69 25.13
CA GLU A 32 9.53 7.10 25.86
C GLU A 32 9.60 8.53 26.40
N ALA A 33 10.79 9.07 26.66
CA ALA A 33 10.97 10.38 27.30
C ALA A 33 10.67 11.62 26.40
N GLY A 34 10.24 11.41 25.16
CA GLY A 34 10.00 12.51 24.19
C GLY A 34 8.61 12.50 23.54
N ARG A 35 7.70 11.63 24.00
CA ARG A 35 6.31 11.63 23.49
C ARG A 35 5.46 12.43 24.47
N PRO A 36 4.76 13.49 24.02
CA PRO A 36 3.88 14.22 24.92
C PRO A 36 2.75 13.28 25.38
N ALA A 37 2.37 13.39 26.65
CA ALA A 37 1.47 12.45 27.34
C ALA A 37 0.08 12.29 26.68
N HIS A 38 -0.30 13.17 25.74
CA HIS A 38 -1.53 13.08 24.96
C HIS A 38 -1.44 12.15 23.73
N ILE A 39 -0.27 11.57 23.43
CA ILE A 39 -0.03 10.67 22.28
C ILE A 39 0.43 9.28 22.78
N THR A 40 -0.09 8.81 23.91
CA THR A 40 0.27 7.50 24.49
C THR A 40 -0.80 6.43 24.28
N GLY A 41 -1.92 6.74 23.62
CA GLY A 41 -2.91 5.74 23.18
C GLY A 41 -2.74 5.32 21.71
N PRO A 42 -3.33 4.19 21.27
CA PRO A 42 -3.62 3.98 19.85
C PRO A 42 -4.30 5.26 19.35
N SER A 43 -3.68 5.98 18.42
CA SER A 43 -4.14 7.31 18.02
C SER A 43 -5.66 7.27 17.84
N PHE A 44 -6.43 8.01 18.65
CA PHE A 44 -7.89 7.91 18.74
C PHE A 44 -8.56 8.03 17.34
N LYS A 45 -7.92 8.81 16.46
CA LYS A 45 -8.28 8.99 15.05
C LYS A 45 -8.18 7.73 14.17
N LYS A 46 -7.50 6.67 14.62
CA LYS A 46 -7.33 5.39 13.91
C LYS A 46 -8.25 4.29 14.46
N ALA A 47 -8.74 4.43 15.69
CA ALA A 47 -9.53 3.37 16.33
C ALA A 47 -11.01 3.40 15.91
N HIS A 48 -11.57 4.58 15.61
CA HIS A 48 -13.03 4.74 15.51
C HIS A 48 -13.53 5.62 14.33
N THR A 49 -12.86 5.58 13.17
CA THR A 49 -13.26 6.39 11.99
C THR A 49 -14.73 6.21 11.57
N VAL A 50 -15.24 4.98 11.65
CA VAL A 50 -16.62 4.63 11.26
C VAL A 50 -17.65 4.99 12.35
N HIS A 51 -17.24 5.01 13.62
CA HIS A 51 -18.16 5.32 14.72
C HIS A 51 -18.63 6.78 14.66
N ASP A 52 -17.71 7.70 14.37
CA ASP A 52 -18.01 9.13 14.30
C ASP A 52 -18.94 9.44 13.12
N LEU A 53 -18.72 8.79 11.97
CA LEU A 53 -19.63 8.85 10.82
C LEU A 53 -21.03 8.31 11.17
N LYS A 54 -21.12 7.15 11.83
CA LYS A 54 -22.40 6.58 12.30
C LYS A 54 -23.09 7.47 13.34
N ALA A 55 -22.34 8.12 14.22
CA ALA A 55 -22.88 9.08 15.18
C ALA A 55 -23.43 10.33 14.48
N ASN A 56 -22.69 10.88 13.51
CA ASN A 56 -23.12 12.01 12.70
C ASN A 56 -24.38 11.70 11.89
N ILE A 57 -24.42 10.56 11.19
CA ILE A 57 -25.62 10.10 10.44
C ILE A 57 -26.82 9.98 11.37
N ARG A 58 -26.68 9.35 12.54
CA ARG A 58 -27.78 9.26 13.51
C ARG A 58 -28.25 10.63 13.99
N SER A 59 -27.32 11.55 14.25
CA SER A 59 -27.64 12.93 14.65
C SER A 59 -28.40 13.67 13.56
N LEU A 60 -27.92 13.62 12.31
CA LEU A 60 -28.56 14.26 11.15
C LEU A 60 -29.94 13.65 10.86
N ARG A 61 -30.09 12.32 10.93
CA ARG A 61 -31.39 11.65 10.79
C ARG A 61 -32.39 12.10 11.85
N ARG A 62 -31.97 12.17 13.12
CA ARG A 62 -32.80 12.68 14.22
C ARG A 62 -33.17 14.15 14.04
N LEU A 63 -32.24 14.98 13.57
CA LEU A 63 -32.48 16.39 13.30
C LEU A 63 -33.52 16.58 12.19
N LEU A 64 -33.41 15.80 11.10
CA LEU A 64 -34.31 15.85 9.95
C LEU A 64 -35.67 15.20 10.23
N SER A 65 -35.77 14.26 11.19
CA SER A 65 -37.06 13.70 11.63
C SER A 65 -37.92 14.68 12.42
N ASN A 66 -37.37 15.82 12.85
CA ASN A 66 -38.16 16.86 13.49
C ASN A 66 -39.15 17.50 12.51
N PRO A 67 -40.32 17.96 12.99
CA PRO A 67 -41.32 18.60 12.14
C PRO A 67 -40.76 19.82 11.39
N VAL A 68 -41.37 20.11 10.24
CA VAL A 68 -40.92 21.14 9.29
C VAL A 68 -40.83 22.53 9.92
N ASP A 69 -41.70 22.80 10.89
CA ASP A 69 -41.80 24.11 11.52
C ASP A 69 -40.59 24.48 12.40
N LYS A 70 -39.76 23.49 12.77
CA LYS A 70 -38.60 23.72 13.66
C LYS A 70 -37.30 24.08 12.94
N LEU A 71 -37.20 23.84 11.62
CA LEU A 71 -36.00 24.14 10.84
C LEU A 71 -36.37 24.90 9.56
N PRO A 72 -35.70 26.02 9.23
CA PRO A 72 -35.85 26.70 7.95
C PRO A 72 -35.56 25.77 6.77
N ALA A 73 -36.29 25.94 5.67
CA ALA A 73 -36.16 25.10 4.47
C ALA A 73 -34.72 25.05 3.93
N THR A 74 -34.01 26.18 3.90
CA THR A 74 -32.60 26.26 3.46
C THR A 74 -31.70 25.35 4.30
N VAL A 75 -31.81 25.43 5.62
CA VAL A 75 -31.00 24.63 6.56
C VAL A 75 -31.33 23.15 6.42
N ARG A 76 -32.60 22.80 6.21
CA ARG A 76 -33.01 21.42 5.98
C ARG A 76 -32.32 20.83 4.75
N VAL A 77 -32.31 21.53 3.61
CA VAL A 77 -31.63 21.08 2.38
C VAL A 77 -30.13 20.89 2.61
N GLU A 78 -29.48 21.80 3.35
CA GLU A 78 -28.07 21.64 3.72
C GLU A 78 -27.80 20.39 4.55
N LYS A 79 -28.66 20.09 5.54
CA LYS A 79 -28.53 18.90 6.38
C LYS A 79 -28.82 17.61 5.62
N GLU A 80 -29.75 17.63 4.66
CA GLU A 80 -29.99 16.50 3.76
C GLU A 80 -28.78 16.22 2.86
N ARG A 81 -28.15 17.27 2.30
CA ARG A 81 -26.89 17.13 1.55
C ARG A 81 -25.79 16.56 2.44
N ALA A 82 -25.61 17.12 3.63
CA ALA A 82 -24.61 16.64 4.60
C ALA A 82 -24.86 15.18 4.99
N LEU A 83 -26.13 14.76 5.13
CA LEU A 83 -26.49 13.38 5.41
C LEU A 83 -26.08 12.45 4.27
N ARG A 84 -26.39 12.82 3.01
CA ARG A 84 -25.98 12.03 1.84
C ARG A 84 -24.46 11.88 1.74
N THR A 85 -23.73 12.97 1.99
CA THR A 85 -22.25 12.94 2.02
C THR A 85 -21.75 12.00 3.12
N ALA A 86 -22.26 12.13 4.35
CA ALA A 86 -21.85 11.27 5.46
C ALA A 86 -22.18 9.79 5.20
N GLU A 87 -23.30 9.48 4.54
CA GLU A 87 -23.66 8.13 4.13
C GLU A 87 -22.72 7.56 3.05
N SER A 88 -22.31 8.37 2.06
CA SER A 88 -21.30 7.96 1.07
C SER A 88 -19.94 7.68 1.71
N GLU A 89 -19.47 8.58 2.57
CA GLU A 89 -18.21 8.40 3.33
C GLU A 89 -18.26 7.15 4.20
N LEU A 90 -19.40 6.86 4.83
CA LEU A 90 -19.58 5.63 5.60
C LEU A 90 -19.44 4.40 4.70
N ALA A 91 -20.10 4.38 3.54
CA ALA A 91 -20.00 3.27 2.60
C ALA A 91 -18.57 3.06 2.08
N GLU A 92 -17.87 4.14 1.72
CA GLU A 92 -16.46 4.09 1.28
C GLU A 92 -15.53 3.57 2.38
N THR A 93 -15.71 4.03 3.61
CA THR A 93 -14.88 3.58 4.74
C THR A 93 -15.14 2.12 5.11
N GLU A 94 -16.39 1.65 5.02
CA GLU A 94 -16.73 0.24 5.21
C GLU A 94 -16.18 -0.64 4.07
N LYS A 95 -16.24 -0.19 2.81
CA LYS A 95 -15.60 -0.85 1.67
C LYS A 95 -14.08 -0.93 1.83
N ALA A 96 -13.43 0.14 2.29
CA ALA A 96 -12.00 0.14 2.54
C ALA A 96 -11.60 -0.87 3.64
N LYS A 97 -12.43 -1.01 4.67
CA LYS A 97 -12.25 -2.02 5.72
C LYS A 97 -12.39 -3.44 5.19
N SER A 98 -13.49 -3.75 4.51
CA SER A 98 -13.70 -5.10 3.94
C SER A 98 -12.59 -5.46 2.95
N ARG A 99 -12.16 -4.52 2.10
CA ARG A 99 -10.99 -4.68 1.22
C ARG A 99 -9.72 -5.02 2.02
N SER A 100 -9.44 -4.32 3.12
CA SER A 100 -8.27 -4.61 3.95
C SER A 100 -8.33 -5.99 4.61
N GLU A 101 -9.52 -6.45 5.02
CA GLU A 101 -9.76 -7.76 5.60
C GLU A 101 -9.55 -8.89 4.56
N VAL A 102 -10.12 -8.73 3.36
CA VAL A 102 -9.94 -9.67 2.24
C VAL A 102 -8.47 -9.78 1.83
N ILE A 103 -7.78 -8.63 1.73
CA ILE A 103 -6.34 -8.60 1.47
C ILE A 103 -5.60 -9.36 2.57
N GLY A 104 -5.87 -9.09 3.84
CA GLY A 104 -5.23 -9.77 4.97
C GLY A 104 -5.44 -11.28 4.95
N LYS A 105 -6.68 -11.74 4.73
CA LYS A 105 -7.08 -13.15 4.66
C LYS A 105 -6.31 -13.91 3.58
N TRP A 106 -6.20 -13.34 2.37
CA TRP A 106 -5.65 -14.03 1.21
C TRP A 106 -4.20 -13.68 0.89
N HIS A 107 -3.60 -12.69 1.56
CA HIS A 107 -2.24 -12.22 1.27
C HIS A 107 -1.21 -13.35 1.29
N LYS A 108 -1.27 -14.23 2.29
CA LYS A 108 -0.30 -15.33 2.44
C LYS A 108 -0.47 -16.40 1.37
N VAL A 109 -1.71 -16.76 1.04
CA VAL A 109 -2.02 -17.71 -0.04
C VAL A 109 -1.55 -17.16 -1.37
N ARG A 110 -1.93 -15.92 -1.73
CA ARG A 110 -1.50 -15.24 -2.95
C ARG A 110 0.02 -15.08 -3.05
N PHE A 111 0.70 -14.85 -1.92
CA PHE A 111 2.16 -14.79 -1.89
C PHE A 111 2.77 -16.12 -2.33
N PHE A 112 2.31 -17.25 -1.76
CA PHE A 112 2.83 -18.56 -2.13
C PHE A 112 2.46 -18.97 -3.56
N GLU A 113 1.24 -18.66 -4.00
CA GLU A 113 0.83 -18.92 -5.38
C GLU A 113 1.70 -18.15 -6.37
N ARG A 114 1.96 -16.87 -6.11
CA ARG A 114 2.87 -16.05 -6.92
C ARG A 114 4.29 -16.63 -6.95
N GLN A 115 4.80 -17.10 -5.81
CA GLN A 115 6.11 -17.75 -5.77
C GLN A 115 6.12 -19.05 -6.58
N LYS A 116 5.06 -19.86 -6.50
CA LYS A 116 4.92 -21.12 -7.24
C LYS A 116 4.83 -20.86 -8.75
N ALA A 117 3.93 -19.99 -9.18
CA ALA A 117 3.82 -19.57 -10.59
C ALA A 117 5.13 -18.95 -11.09
N GLY A 118 5.77 -18.10 -10.27
CA GLY A 118 7.06 -17.48 -10.62
C GLY A 118 8.20 -18.49 -10.79
N LYS A 119 8.23 -19.57 -9.98
CA LYS A 119 9.17 -20.69 -10.18
C LYS A 119 8.90 -21.41 -11.50
N ARG A 120 7.62 -21.68 -11.82
CA ARG A 120 7.21 -22.30 -13.09
C ARG A 120 7.66 -21.47 -14.29
N VAL A 121 7.38 -20.16 -14.29
CA VAL A 121 7.86 -19.23 -15.34
C VAL A 121 9.39 -19.26 -15.46
N ARG A 122 10.13 -19.28 -14.34
CA ARG A 122 11.61 -19.36 -14.38
C ARG A 122 12.13 -20.68 -14.94
N ARG A 123 11.46 -21.81 -14.68
CA ARG A 123 11.79 -23.13 -15.25
C ARG A 123 11.55 -23.12 -16.76
N LEU A 124 10.33 -22.76 -17.19
CA LEU A 124 9.95 -22.71 -18.61
C LEU A 124 10.82 -21.72 -19.42
N ARG A 125 11.19 -20.56 -18.85
CA ARG A 125 12.13 -19.63 -19.51
C ARG A 125 13.53 -20.19 -19.69
N LYS A 126 13.95 -21.18 -18.90
CA LYS A 126 15.24 -21.86 -19.11
C LYS A 126 15.12 -22.92 -20.22
N GLU A 127 14.02 -23.65 -20.24
CA GLU A 127 13.72 -24.66 -21.28
C GLU A 127 13.61 -24.03 -22.68
N VAL A 128 12.95 -22.88 -22.78
CA VAL A 128 12.90 -22.09 -24.02
C VAL A 128 14.30 -21.65 -24.46
N LYS A 129 15.18 -21.31 -23.52
CA LYS A 129 16.58 -20.95 -23.85
C LYS A 129 17.42 -22.16 -24.27
N SER A 130 17.08 -23.37 -23.81
CA SER A 130 17.74 -24.60 -24.26
C SER A 130 17.18 -25.15 -25.57
N GLY A 131 16.24 -24.45 -26.21
CA GLY A 131 15.73 -24.78 -27.54
C GLY A 131 14.45 -25.63 -27.56
N GLU A 132 13.76 -25.77 -26.42
CA GLU A 132 12.48 -26.47 -26.38
C GLU A 132 11.32 -25.53 -26.77
N GLU A 133 10.36 -26.04 -27.56
CA GLU A 133 9.15 -25.29 -27.98
C GLU A 133 8.10 -25.26 -26.86
N VAL A 134 8.38 -24.49 -25.80
CA VAL A 134 7.53 -24.41 -24.59
C VAL A 134 6.78 -23.08 -24.49
N GLY A 135 6.63 -22.36 -25.60
CA GLY A 135 6.11 -20.99 -25.66
C GLY A 135 4.68 -20.84 -25.14
N GLU A 136 3.77 -21.77 -25.48
CA GLU A 136 2.38 -21.71 -25.00
C GLU A 136 2.28 -21.91 -23.49
N LYS A 137 2.97 -22.93 -22.96
CA LYS A 137 3.01 -23.18 -21.51
C LYS A 137 3.66 -22.02 -20.74
N LEU A 138 4.62 -21.33 -21.36
CA LEU A 138 5.22 -20.13 -20.79
C LEU A 138 4.18 -19.01 -20.67
N ARG A 139 3.40 -18.76 -21.74
CA ARG A 139 2.33 -17.76 -21.72
C ARG A 139 1.29 -18.09 -20.65
N GLU A 140 0.85 -19.35 -20.55
CA GLU A 140 -0.08 -19.76 -19.49
C GLU A 140 0.49 -19.51 -18.09
N ALA A 141 1.76 -19.89 -17.85
CA ALA A 141 2.40 -19.67 -16.55
C ALA A 141 2.58 -18.18 -16.22
N GLU A 142 2.74 -17.31 -17.23
CA GLU A 142 2.76 -15.86 -17.05
C GLU A 142 1.38 -15.32 -16.66
N VAL A 143 0.30 -15.84 -17.25
CA VAL A 143 -1.07 -15.53 -16.82
C VAL A 143 -1.31 -16.02 -15.39
N ASP A 144 -0.80 -17.18 -14.98
CA ASP A 144 -0.91 -17.66 -13.59
C ASP A 144 -0.23 -16.70 -12.59
N VAL A 145 0.93 -16.15 -12.95
CA VAL A 145 1.58 -15.09 -12.16
C VAL A 145 0.70 -13.86 -12.10
N ALA A 146 0.19 -13.41 -13.25
CA ALA A 146 -0.68 -12.25 -13.35
C ALA A 146 -1.96 -12.43 -12.51
N TYR A 147 -2.55 -13.62 -12.50
CA TYR A 147 -3.72 -13.94 -11.69
C TYR A 147 -3.42 -13.76 -10.20
N ALA A 148 -2.34 -14.35 -9.68
CA ALA A 148 -1.97 -14.17 -8.27
C ALA A 148 -1.66 -12.70 -7.90
N VAL A 149 -1.16 -11.91 -8.87
CA VAL A 149 -0.82 -10.49 -8.69
C VAL A 149 -2.02 -9.57 -8.75
N TYR A 150 -2.84 -9.71 -9.78
CA TYR A 150 -3.84 -8.74 -10.22
C TYR A 150 -5.28 -9.17 -9.95
N PHE A 151 -5.51 -10.36 -9.35
CA PHE A 151 -6.84 -10.73 -8.87
C PHE A 151 -7.44 -9.61 -7.99
N PRO A 152 -8.70 -9.21 -8.23
CA PRO A 152 -9.37 -8.11 -7.54
C PRO A 152 -9.21 -8.18 -6.01
N LEU A 153 -8.83 -7.07 -5.38
CA LEU A 153 -8.58 -7.03 -3.93
C LEU A 153 -9.88 -7.05 -3.10
N GLU A 154 -11.01 -6.78 -3.74
CA GLU A 154 -12.33 -6.69 -3.11
C GLU A 154 -13.08 -8.03 -3.14
N ARG A 155 -12.56 -9.02 -3.88
CA ARG A 155 -13.14 -10.37 -3.99
C ARG A 155 -12.32 -11.39 -3.23
N GLU A 156 -12.99 -12.46 -2.80
CA GLU A 156 -12.31 -13.61 -2.22
C GLU A 156 -11.45 -14.30 -3.29
N TYR A 157 -10.19 -14.55 -2.95
CA TYR A 157 -9.24 -15.15 -3.88
C TYR A 157 -9.51 -16.64 -4.04
N VAL A 158 -9.67 -17.12 -5.28
CA VAL A 158 -9.80 -18.55 -5.60
C VAL A 158 -8.41 -19.10 -5.96
N PRO A 159 -7.79 -19.95 -5.12
CA PRO A 159 -6.42 -20.41 -5.35
C PRO A 159 -6.28 -21.33 -6.57
N LEU A 160 -5.28 -21.07 -7.42
CA LEU A 160 -4.99 -21.86 -8.62
C LEU A 160 -4.37 -23.23 -8.30
N PHE A 161 -3.52 -23.28 -7.27
CA PHE A 161 -2.69 -24.44 -6.93
C PHE A 161 -3.09 -25.08 -5.60
N ALA A 162 -4.34 -24.94 -5.19
CA ALA A 162 -4.86 -25.66 -4.03
C ALA A 162 -4.74 -27.17 -4.25
N ARG A 163 -4.10 -27.89 -3.32
CA ARG A 163 -4.25 -29.35 -3.26
C ARG A 163 -5.73 -29.62 -2.99
N LYS A 164 -6.38 -30.49 -3.79
CA LYS A 164 -7.59 -31.16 -3.32
C LYS A 164 -7.18 -31.86 -2.02
N LEU A 165 -7.59 -31.29 -0.89
CA LEU A 165 -7.41 -31.93 0.40
C LEU A 165 -8.27 -33.20 0.33
N ARG A 166 -7.67 -34.33 -0.05
CA ARG A 166 -8.30 -35.61 0.24
C ARG A 166 -8.44 -35.61 1.76
N LYS A 167 -9.67 -35.60 2.25
CA LYS A 167 -9.98 -35.68 3.67
C LYS A 167 -9.48 -37.05 4.15
N VAL A 168 -8.21 -37.11 4.54
CA VAL A 168 -7.63 -38.24 5.24
C VAL A 168 -7.72 -37.87 6.71
N GLU A 169 -8.59 -38.57 7.43
CA GLU A 169 -8.63 -38.50 8.88
C GLU A 169 -7.30 -39.06 9.42
N GLY A 170 -6.48 -38.17 9.97
CA GLY A 170 -5.26 -38.54 10.70
C GLY A 170 -3.99 -38.61 9.85
N GLY A 171 -2.97 -37.86 10.30
CA GLY A 171 -1.57 -38.17 10.01
C GLY A 171 -0.89 -37.30 8.95
N GLU A 172 -0.04 -36.41 9.47
CA GLU A 172 1.23 -35.94 8.91
C GLU A 172 1.26 -35.35 7.50
N ASP A 173 1.72 -34.09 7.44
CA ASP A 173 2.12 -33.36 6.24
C ASP A 173 3.19 -34.14 5.45
N ALA A 174 2.75 -35.12 4.67
CA ALA A 174 3.56 -35.75 3.65
C ALA A 174 3.69 -34.78 2.46
N GLU A 175 4.90 -34.27 2.29
CA GLU A 175 5.43 -33.64 1.09
C GLU A 175 5.33 -34.65 -0.06
N ALA A 176 4.15 -34.67 -0.72
CA ALA A 176 3.91 -35.49 -1.89
C ALA A 176 4.68 -34.90 -3.10
N PRO A 177 5.27 -35.76 -3.95
CA PRO A 177 6.18 -35.33 -5.01
C PRO A 177 5.51 -34.38 -6.00
N GLU A 178 6.30 -33.44 -6.53
CA GLU A 178 5.96 -32.53 -7.65
C GLU A 178 5.64 -33.35 -8.91
N ALA A 179 4.48 -34.01 -8.96
CA ALA A 179 3.96 -34.60 -10.18
C ALA A 179 3.41 -33.46 -11.05
N GLU A 180 4.19 -33.06 -12.05
CA GLU A 180 3.90 -31.96 -12.98
C GLU A 180 2.60 -32.10 -13.82
N GLY A 181 1.81 -33.16 -13.63
CA GLY A 181 0.75 -33.55 -14.56
C GLY A 181 -0.71 -33.45 -14.11
N ALA A 182 -1.02 -33.15 -12.84
CA ALA A 182 -2.42 -33.24 -12.36
C ALA A 182 -2.88 -32.10 -11.45
N TYR A 183 -2.39 -30.88 -11.69
CA TYR A 183 -3.08 -29.70 -11.21
C TYR A 183 -4.21 -29.40 -12.19
N GLU A 184 -5.36 -30.08 -12.06
CA GLU A 184 -6.61 -29.53 -12.61
C GLU A 184 -6.71 -28.10 -12.04
N ARG A 185 -6.72 -27.08 -12.90
CA ARG A 185 -6.75 -25.69 -12.44
C ARG A 185 -8.03 -25.49 -11.63
N LEU A 186 -7.91 -25.46 -10.30
CA LEU A 186 -9.04 -25.25 -9.39
C LEU A 186 -9.45 -23.77 -9.27
N GLY A 187 -8.76 -22.89 -10.01
CA GLY A 187 -9.04 -21.47 -10.02
C GLY A 187 -10.36 -21.11 -10.67
N ASP A 188 -10.75 -19.86 -10.47
CA ASP A 188 -11.84 -19.24 -11.20
C ASP A 188 -11.41 -19.05 -12.67
N MET A 189 -11.94 -19.88 -13.57
CA MET A 189 -11.61 -19.87 -14.99
C MET A 189 -12.06 -18.59 -15.68
N GLU A 190 -13.21 -18.04 -15.28
CA GLU A 190 -13.70 -16.77 -15.83
C GLU A 190 -12.74 -15.62 -15.45
N MET A 191 -12.31 -15.59 -14.18
CA MET A 191 -11.33 -14.61 -13.74
C MET A 191 -9.96 -14.81 -14.40
N TRP A 192 -9.53 -16.05 -14.61
CA TRP A 192 -8.27 -16.32 -15.30
C TRP A 192 -8.29 -15.83 -16.76
N GLU A 193 -9.39 -16.06 -17.47
CA GLU A 193 -9.58 -15.55 -18.83
C GLU A 193 -9.67 -14.03 -18.90
N THR A 194 -10.35 -13.40 -17.95
CA THR A 194 -10.37 -11.92 -17.87
C THR A 194 -8.98 -11.35 -17.59
N VAL A 195 -8.19 -11.99 -16.72
CA VAL A 195 -6.78 -11.61 -16.50
C VAL A 195 -5.97 -11.77 -17.79
N ARG A 196 -6.17 -12.86 -18.55
CA ARG A 196 -5.51 -13.07 -19.85
C ARG A 196 -5.82 -11.94 -20.83
N LYS A 197 -7.09 -11.55 -20.97
CA LYS A 197 -7.50 -10.41 -21.81
C LYS A 197 -6.92 -9.09 -21.30
N CYS A 198 -7.03 -8.81 -20.00
CA CYS A 198 -6.46 -7.59 -19.40
C CYS A 198 -4.93 -7.52 -19.51
N MET A 199 -4.24 -8.66 -19.56
CA MET A 199 -2.80 -8.73 -19.77
C MET A 199 -2.43 -8.34 -21.21
N GLU A 200 -3.26 -8.68 -22.20
CA GLU A 200 -3.12 -8.26 -23.59
C GLU A 200 -3.42 -6.76 -23.75
N ASP A 201 -4.47 -6.27 -23.07
CA ASP A 201 -4.91 -4.87 -23.13
C ASP A 201 -4.09 -3.91 -22.25
N GLY A 202 -3.25 -4.43 -21.35
CA GLY A 202 -2.50 -3.62 -20.37
C GLY A 202 -3.34 -3.02 -19.24
N THR A 203 -4.57 -3.51 -19.02
CA THR A 203 -5.55 -2.97 -18.05
C THR A 203 -5.55 -3.68 -16.68
N LEU A 204 -4.51 -4.47 -16.40
CA LEU A 204 -4.37 -5.30 -15.19
C LEU A 204 -4.51 -4.54 -13.85
N GLU A 205 -4.01 -3.31 -13.76
CA GLU A 205 -4.10 -2.52 -12.53
C GLU A 205 -5.53 -2.08 -12.22
N ALA A 206 -6.31 -1.80 -13.26
CA ALA A 206 -7.70 -1.40 -13.10
C ALA A 206 -8.56 -2.61 -12.67
N LEU A 207 -8.25 -3.83 -13.16
CA LEU A 207 -8.85 -5.08 -12.67
C LEU A 207 -8.57 -5.31 -11.18
N ARG A 208 -7.30 -5.17 -10.77
CA ARG A 208 -6.88 -5.34 -9.37
C ARG A 208 -7.61 -4.40 -8.41
N ASN A 209 -7.86 -3.17 -8.86
CA ASN A 209 -8.56 -2.15 -8.09
C ASN A 209 -10.09 -2.23 -8.19
N GLY A 210 -10.64 -3.25 -8.84
CA GLY A 210 -12.09 -3.47 -8.94
C GLY A 210 -12.81 -2.59 -9.96
N LYS A 211 -12.08 -1.81 -10.77
CA LYS A 211 -12.67 -0.87 -11.74
C LYS A 211 -13.25 -1.53 -13.00
N LEU A 212 -12.81 -2.75 -13.33
CA LEU A 212 -13.26 -3.50 -14.52
C LEU A 212 -14.23 -4.64 -14.22
N THR A 213 -14.22 -5.19 -13.01
CA THR A 213 -15.09 -6.31 -12.63
C THR A 213 -16.51 -5.80 -12.40
N GLY A 214 -17.39 -6.08 -13.36
CA GLY A 214 -18.79 -5.62 -13.39
C GLY A 214 -19.72 -6.22 -12.32
N ASP A 215 -19.27 -7.18 -11.50
CA ASP A 215 -20.12 -7.71 -10.43
C ASP A 215 -20.00 -6.82 -9.19
N GLY A 216 -20.94 -5.88 -9.08
CA GLY A 216 -21.40 -5.36 -7.80
C GLY A 216 -20.83 -4.01 -7.36
N HIS A 217 -21.52 -2.93 -7.75
CA HIS A 217 -21.79 -1.77 -6.90
C HIS A 217 -20.73 -0.64 -6.83
N THR A 218 -20.42 -0.02 -7.98
CA THR A 218 -20.62 1.42 -8.27
C THR A 218 -19.90 1.77 -9.57
N LEU A 219 -20.57 1.57 -10.71
CA LEU A 219 -20.36 2.47 -11.83
C LEU A 219 -21.29 3.66 -11.60
N THR A 220 -20.88 4.60 -10.74
CA THR A 220 -21.46 5.94 -10.86
C THR A 220 -21.03 6.46 -12.24
N LYS A 221 -22.02 6.84 -13.05
CA LYS A 221 -21.82 7.52 -14.34
C LYS A 221 -20.93 8.77 -14.23
N GLU A 222 -20.69 9.24 -13.01
CA GLU A 222 -19.88 10.41 -12.69
C GLU A 222 -18.38 10.20 -12.98
N ASP A 223 -17.85 8.98 -12.85
CA ASP A 223 -16.41 8.74 -13.11
C ASP A 223 -16.08 8.66 -14.61
N GLN A 224 -17.05 8.36 -15.48
CA GLN A 224 -16.86 8.39 -16.94
C GLN A 224 -16.99 9.80 -17.54
N MET A 225 -17.49 10.78 -16.77
CA MET A 225 -17.67 12.17 -17.23
C MET A 225 -16.58 13.13 -16.72
N SER A 226 -15.55 12.65 -16.00
CA SER A 226 -14.40 13.46 -15.58
C SER A 226 -13.31 13.62 -16.66
N SER A 227 -13.51 13.06 -17.86
CA SER A 227 -12.68 13.36 -19.04
C SER A 227 -13.15 14.62 -19.77
N VAL A 228 -13.28 15.74 -19.05
CA VAL A 228 -13.38 17.05 -19.70
C VAL A 228 -11.98 17.45 -20.20
N PRO A 229 -11.80 17.84 -21.47
CA PRO A 229 -10.52 18.32 -21.95
C PRO A 229 -10.15 19.58 -21.18
N ALA A 230 -8.93 19.60 -20.63
CA ALA A 230 -8.39 20.73 -19.90
C ALA A 230 -8.53 22.02 -20.72
N HIS A 231 -9.31 22.97 -20.24
CA HIS A 231 -9.22 24.35 -20.72
C HIS A 231 -7.77 24.84 -20.57
N PRO A 232 -7.26 25.64 -21.53
CA PRO A 232 -5.85 25.96 -21.63
C PRO A 232 -5.39 26.69 -20.36
N ALA A 233 -4.34 26.13 -19.75
CA ALA A 233 -3.68 26.69 -18.59
C ALA A 233 -3.36 28.17 -18.82
N ARG A 234 -3.83 29.04 -17.92
CA ARG A 234 -3.29 30.40 -17.77
C ARG A 234 -1.78 30.28 -17.63
N GLN A 235 -1.05 30.92 -18.54
CA GLN A 235 0.41 30.92 -18.54
C GLN A 235 0.92 31.42 -17.18
N PRO A 236 1.85 30.70 -16.51
CA PRO A 236 2.48 31.20 -15.31
C PRO A 236 3.38 32.38 -15.67
N VAL A 237 3.17 33.50 -14.99
CA VAL A 237 4.04 34.69 -15.05
C VAL A 237 5.48 34.25 -14.79
N LYS A 238 6.38 34.56 -15.73
CA LYS A 238 7.80 34.19 -15.70
C LYS A 238 8.46 34.70 -14.41
N LYS A 239 8.67 33.83 -13.43
CA LYS A 239 9.61 34.10 -12.33
C LYS A 239 11.03 33.98 -12.89
N ARG A 240 11.83 35.04 -12.74
CA ARG A 240 13.26 35.06 -13.08
C ARG A 240 13.97 33.85 -12.44
N PRO A 241 14.86 33.15 -13.15
CA PRO A 241 15.57 32.00 -12.59
C PRO A 241 16.51 32.47 -11.46
N LYS A 242 16.34 31.90 -10.27
CA LYS A 242 17.33 32.02 -9.20
C LYS A 242 18.59 31.24 -9.61
N PRO A 243 19.81 31.80 -9.47
CA PRO A 243 21.02 31.08 -9.84
C PRO A 243 21.21 29.83 -8.97
N ALA A 244 21.55 28.71 -9.60
CA ALA A 244 21.82 27.45 -8.90
C ALA A 244 23.06 27.60 -8.00
N PRO A 245 23.04 27.08 -6.76
CA PRO A 245 24.22 27.12 -5.90
C PRO A 245 25.29 26.19 -6.47
N LYS A 246 26.49 26.73 -6.70
CA LYS A 246 27.67 25.95 -7.11
C LYS A 246 27.99 24.89 -6.04
N PRO A 247 28.45 23.68 -6.43
CA PRO A 247 28.82 22.67 -5.46
C PRO A 247 30.07 23.12 -4.69
N ILE A 248 29.90 23.51 -3.43
CA ILE A 248 31.02 23.84 -2.54
C ILE A 248 31.61 22.52 -2.03
N GLU A 249 32.80 22.17 -2.52
CA GLU A 249 33.63 21.11 -1.95
C GLU A 249 34.22 21.59 -0.61
N GLY A 250 34.22 20.71 0.40
CA GLY A 250 34.66 21.03 1.76
C GLY A 250 33.92 20.25 2.85
N ASN A 251 34.49 20.22 4.05
CA ASN A 251 33.94 19.47 5.17
C ASN A 251 32.63 20.11 5.70
N ARG A 252 31.78 19.32 6.38
CA ARG A 252 30.42 19.72 6.81
C ARG A 252 30.34 21.06 7.56
N ARG A 253 31.40 21.46 8.27
CA ARG A 253 31.49 22.73 9.01
C ARG A 253 31.69 23.93 8.08
N GLU A 254 32.48 23.80 7.02
CA GLU A 254 32.72 24.84 6.03
C GLU A 254 31.47 25.10 5.18
N ARG A 255 30.76 24.03 4.80
CA ARG A 255 29.47 24.15 4.09
C ARG A 255 28.42 24.93 4.87
N ARG A 256 28.38 24.78 6.20
CA ARG A 256 27.47 25.56 7.05
C ARG A 256 27.85 27.03 7.11
N LYS A 257 29.14 27.33 7.27
CA LYS A 257 29.63 28.71 7.34
C LYS A 257 29.41 29.46 6.03
N ALA A 258 29.63 28.80 4.89
CA ALA A 258 29.37 29.38 3.58
C ALA A 258 27.86 29.63 3.32
N ALA A 259 26.98 28.74 3.78
CA ALA A 259 25.54 28.93 3.67
C ALA A 259 25.01 30.09 4.55
N GLU A 260 25.66 30.33 5.69
CA GLU A 260 25.33 31.43 6.59
C GLU A 260 25.73 32.79 6.01
N VAL A 261 26.91 32.87 5.36
CA VAL A 261 27.38 34.06 4.63
C VAL A 261 26.49 34.36 3.43
N ALA A 262 26.15 33.36 2.61
CA ALA A 262 25.28 33.54 1.45
C ALA A 262 23.85 33.97 1.84
N LYS A 263 23.39 33.60 3.04
CA LYS A 263 22.10 34.05 3.56
C LYS A 263 22.15 35.52 4.00
N ALA A 264 23.23 35.93 4.65
CA ALA A 264 23.45 37.33 5.06
C ALA A 264 23.51 38.28 3.86
N GLU A 265 24.22 37.90 2.79
CA GLU A 265 24.28 38.71 1.54
C GLU A 265 22.92 38.82 0.83
N SER A 266 22.01 37.84 1.00
CA SER A 266 20.69 37.88 0.37
C SER A 266 19.64 38.73 1.12
N GLU A 267 19.90 39.07 2.38
CA GLU A 267 19.01 39.89 3.22
C GLU A 267 19.28 41.40 3.07
N GLU A 268 20.41 41.80 2.49
CA GLU A 268 20.79 43.21 2.30
C GLU A 268 20.27 43.82 0.98
N ASP A 269 19.80 42.99 0.04
CA ASP A 269 19.41 43.40 -1.34
C ASP A 269 17.88 43.43 -1.57
N SER A 270 17.08 43.45 -0.49
CA SER A 270 15.61 43.42 -0.57
C SER A 270 14.94 44.48 0.33
N ASP A 271 15.38 45.73 0.19
CA ASP A 271 14.61 46.91 0.65
C ASP A 271 14.07 47.66 -0.57
N GLY A 272 12.78 47.48 -0.89
CA GLY A 272 12.20 48.04 -2.11
C GLY A 272 10.69 47.85 -2.26
N GLY A 273 9.91 48.65 -1.52
CA GLY A 273 8.64 49.24 -1.95
C GLY A 273 7.41 48.32 -2.07
N PHE A 274 6.63 48.22 -0.99
CA PHE A 274 5.37 47.45 -0.93
C PHE A 274 4.08 48.30 -1.09
N PHE A 275 4.15 49.62 -1.28
CA PHE A 275 2.95 50.42 -1.59
C PHE A 275 3.29 51.64 -2.45
N GLU A 276 2.98 51.56 -3.75
CA GLU A 276 2.52 52.66 -4.59
C GLU A 276 1.60 52.10 -5.70
#